data_AF-A0A091E1K7-F1
#
_entry.id   AF-A0A091E1K7-F1
#
_cell.length_a   1.000
_cell.length_b   1.000
_cell.length_c   1.000
_cell.angle_alpha   90.00
_cell.angle_beta   90.00
_cell.angle_gamma   90.00
#
_symmetry.space_group_name_H-M   'P 1'
#
loop_
_entity.id
_entity.type
_entity.pdbx_description
1 polymer ?
#
loop_
_entity_poly.entity_id
_entity_poly.type
_entity_poly.pdbx_seq_one_letter_code
_entity_poly.pdbx_strand_id
1 'polypeptide(L)'
;MVITPVFLFFAVEHIPKGNNCLDAAKACNLDDTCKKYRSAYITPCTTSMSNDVCNRRKCHKALRQFFDKVPAKHSYGMLFCSCRDIACTERRRQTIVPVCSYEEREKPNCLNLQESCKTNYICRSRLADFFTNCQPESRSVSSCLKENYADCLLAYSGLIGTVMTPNYIDSSSLSVAPWCDCFNSGNDLEECLKFLNFFKDNKCLKNAIQAFGNGSDVTVWQPALPVQTTTATTTTAFRVKNKPLGPAGSENEIPTHVLPPCANLQSNYEKDGLAGASSHITTKSMAARPSCDLSPLLVLVVTALSTLLSLSLAETL
;
A
#
# COMPACT_ATOMS: atom_id res chain seq x y z
N MET A 1 60.89 -34.93 17.93
CA MET A 1 60.74 -33.56 17.40
C MET A 1 59.50 -33.55 16.53
N VAL A 2 58.69 -32.52 16.69
CA VAL A 2 57.23 -32.53 16.57
C VAL A 2 56.74 -32.62 15.11
N ILE A 3 55.81 -33.53 14.83
CA ILE A 3 55.03 -33.56 13.59
C ILE A 3 53.96 -32.47 13.72
N THR A 4 54.11 -31.38 12.99
CA THR A 4 53.10 -30.32 12.89
C THR A 4 51.94 -30.79 12.00
N PRO A 5 50.69 -30.81 12.50
CA PRO A 5 49.54 -31.06 11.63
C PRO A 5 49.24 -29.77 10.86
N VAL A 6 49.23 -29.88 9.54
CA VAL A 6 48.66 -28.85 8.65
C VAL A 6 47.16 -28.84 8.90
N PHE A 7 46.69 -27.92 9.74
CA PHE A 7 45.27 -27.63 9.87
C PHE A 7 44.79 -27.00 8.56
N LEU A 8 44.20 -27.82 7.69
CA LEU A 8 43.32 -27.36 6.64
C LEU A 8 42.14 -26.67 7.32
N PHE A 9 42.21 -25.34 7.42
CA PHE A 9 41.03 -24.51 7.63
C PHE A 9 40.16 -24.65 6.39
N PHE A 10 39.21 -25.59 6.43
CA PHE A 10 38.00 -25.44 5.65
C PHE A 10 37.32 -24.19 6.19
N ALA A 11 37.46 -23.08 5.47
CA ALA A 11 36.50 -21.98 5.58
C ALA A 11 35.16 -22.59 5.18
N VAL A 12 34.38 -23.01 6.19
CA VAL A 12 32.94 -23.18 6.01
C VAL A 12 32.46 -21.79 5.67
N GLU A 13 32.28 -21.55 4.38
CA GLU A 13 31.58 -20.38 3.88
C GLU A 13 30.20 -20.44 4.51
N HIS A 14 30.03 -19.71 5.61
CA HIS A 14 28.76 -19.53 6.26
C HIS A 14 27.96 -18.65 5.29
N ILE A 15 27.36 -19.27 4.26
CA ILE A 15 26.28 -18.65 3.51
C ILE A 15 25.27 -18.28 4.60
N PRO A 16 25.07 -16.99 4.92
CA PRO A 16 24.02 -16.63 5.86
C PRO A 16 22.76 -17.23 5.26
N LYS A 17 22.04 -18.06 6.02
CA LYS A 17 20.71 -18.52 5.57
C LYS A 17 19.90 -17.24 5.33
N GLY A 18 19.85 -16.81 4.08
CA GLY A 18 19.40 -15.48 3.70
C GLY A 18 17.96 -15.26 4.13
N ASN A 19 17.66 -14.06 4.63
CA ASN A 19 16.31 -13.62 4.89
C ASN A 19 15.76 -13.01 3.60
N ASN A 20 14.78 -13.68 2.99
CA ASN A 20 14.19 -13.28 1.71
C ASN A 20 13.72 -11.81 1.69
N CYS A 21 13.23 -11.29 2.83
CA CYS A 21 12.86 -9.88 2.94
C CYS A 21 14.04 -8.91 2.85
N LEU A 22 15.23 -9.27 3.36
CA LEU A 22 16.43 -8.45 3.19
C LEU A 22 16.93 -8.53 1.76
N ASP A 23 16.92 -9.71 1.15
CA ASP A 23 17.35 -9.88 -0.23
C ASP A 23 16.44 -9.10 -1.19
N ALA A 24 15.13 -9.10 -0.94
CA ALA A 24 14.19 -8.23 -1.66
C ALA A 24 14.46 -6.73 -1.43
N ALA A 25 14.78 -6.34 -0.19
CA ALA A 25 15.15 -4.96 0.13
C ALA A 25 16.45 -4.54 -0.57
N LYS A 26 17.45 -5.44 -0.66
CA LYS A 26 18.68 -5.22 -1.43
C LYS A 26 18.38 -5.09 -2.92
N ALA A 27 17.57 -5.98 -3.48
CA ALA A 27 17.16 -5.93 -4.88
C ALA A 27 16.43 -4.61 -5.23
N CYS A 28 15.57 -4.11 -4.34
CA CYS A 28 14.95 -2.79 -4.50
C CYS A 28 15.98 -1.65 -4.46
N ASN A 29 16.99 -1.74 -3.58
CA ASN A 29 18.02 -0.70 -3.48
C ASN A 29 18.96 -0.64 -4.69
N LEU A 30 19.05 -1.73 -5.46
CA LEU A 30 19.80 -1.79 -6.72
C LEU A 30 18.99 -1.28 -7.93
N ASP A 31 17.67 -1.16 -7.82
CA ASP A 31 16.79 -0.60 -8.85
C ASP A 31 16.50 0.88 -8.56
N ASP A 32 16.90 1.77 -9.46
CA ASP A 32 16.78 3.23 -9.25
C ASP A 32 15.34 3.69 -9.03
N THR A 33 14.37 3.04 -9.70
CA THR A 33 12.95 3.36 -9.56
C THR A 33 12.46 2.97 -8.17
N CYS A 34 12.71 1.72 -7.77
CA CYS A 34 12.32 1.20 -6.47
C CYS A 34 12.99 1.99 -5.34
N LYS A 35 14.30 2.19 -5.40
CA LYS A 35 15.06 3.00 -4.45
C LYS A 35 14.47 4.41 -4.30
N LYS A 36 14.20 5.10 -5.41
CA LYS A 36 13.61 6.44 -5.41
C LYS A 36 12.26 6.48 -4.70
N TYR A 37 11.32 5.62 -5.10
CA TYR A 37 9.99 5.62 -4.49
C TYR A 37 10.02 5.10 -3.04
N ARG A 38 10.94 4.19 -2.71
CA ARG A 38 11.16 3.70 -1.34
C ARG A 38 11.57 4.83 -0.41
N SER A 39 12.60 5.58 -0.78
CA SER A 39 13.00 6.77 -0.02
C SER A 39 11.87 7.80 0.07
N ALA A 40 11.13 8.00 -1.03
CA ALA A 40 10.04 8.98 -1.08
C ALA A 40 8.88 8.68 -0.12
N TYR A 41 8.55 7.41 0.15
CA TYR A 41 7.55 7.09 1.17
C TYR A 41 8.14 7.04 2.57
N ILE A 42 9.39 6.57 2.75
CA ILE A 42 10.02 6.51 4.08
C ILE A 42 10.11 7.90 4.70
N THR A 43 10.55 8.93 3.96
CA THR A 43 10.74 10.29 4.49
C THR A 43 9.52 10.85 5.23
N PRO A 44 8.31 10.97 4.64
CA PRO A 44 7.14 11.47 5.36
C PRO A 44 6.59 10.50 6.42
N CYS A 45 6.94 9.21 6.36
CA CYS A 45 6.49 8.23 7.36
C CYS A 45 7.38 8.18 8.61
N THR A 46 8.63 8.65 8.55
CA THR A 46 9.57 8.65 9.69
C THR A 46 9.91 10.04 10.23
N THR A 47 9.60 11.11 9.48
CA THR A 47 9.82 12.48 9.95
C THR A 47 8.74 12.88 10.93
N SER A 48 9.12 13.08 12.20
CA SER A 48 8.21 13.56 13.24
C SER A 48 7.79 15.01 13.00
N MET A 49 6.57 15.34 13.39
CA MET A 49 6.05 16.71 13.39
C MET A 49 5.79 17.15 14.83
N SER A 50 5.67 18.46 15.08
CA SER A 50 5.70 19.05 16.43
C SER A 50 4.72 18.46 17.46
N ASN A 51 3.63 17.81 17.03
CA ASN A 51 2.66 17.11 17.90
C ASN A 51 2.29 15.69 17.43
N ASP A 52 2.78 15.25 16.27
CA ASP A 52 2.39 13.99 15.63
C ASP A 52 3.62 13.15 15.31
N VAL A 53 3.47 11.82 15.43
CA VAL A 53 4.54 10.85 15.14
C VAL A 53 5.04 10.97 13.70
N CYS A 54 4.17 11.34 12.76
CA CYS A 54 4.50 11.55 11.37
C CYS A 54 3.40 12.32 10.61
N ASN A 55 3.67 12.72 9.37
CA ASN A 55 2.62 13.23 8.47
C ASN A 55 1.90 12.07 7.76
N ARG A 56 0.91 11.46 8.42
CA ARG A 56 0.18 10.27 7.91
C ARG A 56 -0.41 10.49 6.51
N ARG A 57 -0.97 11.68 6.22
CA ARG A 57 -1.53 11.99 4.90
C ARG A 57 -0.47 11.95 3.78
N LYS A 58 0.71 12.53 4.01
CA LYS A 58 1.82 12.46 3.04
C LYS A 58 2.39 11.05 2.94
N CYS A 59 2.54 10.36 4.07
CA CYS A 59 2.98 8.97 4.14
C CYS A 59 2.08 8.04 3.29
N HIS A 60 0.76 8.07 3.52
CA HIS A 60 -0.23 7.31 2.75
C HIS A 60 -0.21 7.65 1.25
N LYS A 61 -0.10 8.93 0.89
CA LYS A 61 0.01 9.33 -0.53
C LYS A 61 1.27 8.73 -1.19
N ALA A 62 2.40 8.78 -0.51
CA ALA A 62 3.66 8.25 -1.03
C ALA A 62 3.67 6.71 -1.09
N LEU A 63 3.05 6.02 -0.11
CA LEU A 63 2.85 4.57 -0.14
C LEU A 63 2.02 4.13 -1.35
N ARG A 64 0.91 4.82 -1.65
CA ARG A 64 0.13 4.54 -2.88
C ARG A 64 0.98 4.69 -4.13
N GLN A 65 1.78 5.77 -4.20
CA GLN A 65 2.69 5.97 -5.34
C GLN A 65 3.75 4.87 -5.46
N PHE A 66 4.28 4.37 -4.34
CA PHE A 66 5.22 3.26 -4.35
C PHE A 66 4.60 2.01 -4.96
N PHE A 67 3.43 1.56 -4.47
CA PHE A 67 2.78 0.35 -4.98
C PHE A 67 2.20 0.51 -6.39
N ASP A 68 1.82 1.73 -6.81
CA ASP A 68 1.34 1.98 -8.18
C ASP A 68 2.48 2.10 -9.22
N LYS A 69 3.71 2.51 -8.81
CA LYS A 69 4.82 2.84 -9.74
C LYS A 69 5.98 1.87 -9.72
N VAL A 70 6.20 1.17 -8.61
CA VAL A 70 7.31 0.21 -8.49
C VAL A 70 6.88 -1.13 -9.07
N PRO A 71 7.67 -1.75 -9.96
CA PRO A 71 7.36 -3.07 -10.50
C PRO A 71 7.10 -4.10 -9.41
N ALA A 72 6.09 -4.95 -9.61
CA ALA A 72 5.67 -5.99 -8.65
C ALA A 72 6.85 -6.86 -8.18
N LYS A 73 7.79 -7.20 -9.08
CA LYS A 73 9.00 -7.97 -8.74
C LYS A 73 9.78 -7.42 -7.54
N HIS A 74 9.77 -6.10 -7.32
CA HIS A 74 10.46 -5.45 -6.21
C HIS A 74 9.52 -5.16 -5.03
N SER A 75 8.37 -4.54 -5.30
CA SER A 75 7.42 -4.13 -4.25
C SER A 75 6.82 -5.35 -3.53
N TYR A 76 6.45 -6.40 -4.26
CA TYR A 76 5.88 -7.62 -3.70
C TYR A 76 6.95 -8.50 -3.06
N GLY A 77 8.18 -8.47 -3.59
CA GLY A 77 9.33 -9.09 -2.95
C GLY A 77 9.52 -8.61 -1.51
N MET A 78 9.37 -7.31 -1.26
CA MET A 78 9.48 -6.74 0.09
C MET A 78 8.24 -7.02 0.94
N LEU A 79 7.04 -6.93 0.37
CA LEU A 79 5.78 -7.04 1.11
C LEU A 79 5.39 -8.48 1.45
N PHE A 80 5.63 -9.44 0.56
CA PHE A 80 5.16 -10.83 0.65
C PHE A 80 6.30 -11.86 0.75
N CYS A 81 7.51 -11.43 1.12
CA CYS A 81 8.63 -12.34 1.36
C CYS A 81 8.27 -13.45 2.36
N SER A 82 8.70 -14.68 2.05
CA SER A 82 8.58 -15.81 2.97
C SER A 82 9.64 -15.72 4.07
N CYS A 83 9.27 -16.14 5.29
CA CYS A 83 10.11 -16.02 6.47
C CYS A 83 10.21 -17.32 7.24
N ARG A 84 11.35 -17.52 7.90
CA ARG A 84 11.64 -18.69 8.74
C ARG A 84 11.95 -18.32 10.19
N ASP A 85 12.25 -17.06 10.45
CA ASP A 85 12.58 -16.52 11.76
C ASP A 85 11.79 -15.23 12.07
N ILE A 86 11.83 -14.82 13.34
CA ILE A 86 11.10 -13.65 13.84
C ILE A 86 11.68 -12.35 13.26
N ALA A 87 12.99 -12.29 13.04
CA ALA A 87 13.63 -11.10 12.47
C ALA A 87 13.13 -10.80 11.05
N CYS A 88 12.92 -11.84 10.24
CA CYS A 88 12.31 -11.72 8.91
C CYS A 88 10.85 -11.30 9.00
N THR A 89 10.04 -11.89 9.89
CA THR A 89 8.61 -11.54 9.99
C THR A 89 8.41 -10.11 10.48
N GLU A 90 9.25 -9.63 11.40
CA GLU A 90 9.25 -8.20 11.78
C GLU A 90 9.69 -7.31 10.63
N ARG A 91 10.74 -7.67 9.88
CA ARG A 91 11.13 -6.90 8.68
C ARG A 91 9.98 -6.79 7.68
N ARG A 92 9.24 -7.87 7.45
CA ARG A 92 8.06 -7.90 6.59
C ARG A 92 6.97 -6.95 7.12
N ARG A 93 6.64 -7.02 8.41
CA ARG A 93 5.64 -6.15 9.07
C ARG A 93 6.02 -4.66 9.03
N GLN A 94 7.33 -4.36 9.08
CA GLN A 94 7.87 -2.99 9.05
C GLN A 94 7.90 -2.36 7.65
N THR A 95 7.63 -3.12 6.58
CA THR A 95 7.71 -2.66 5.17
C THR A 95 6.98 -1.34 4.92
N ILE A 96 5.80 -1.16 5.54
CA ILE A 96 4.94 0.01 5.38
C ILE A 96 5.07 1.04 6.50
N VAL A 97 6.01 0.87 7.45
CA VAL A 97 6.19 1.74 8.62
C VAL A 97 4.91 1.81 9.48
N PRO A 98 4.52 0.71 10.15
CA PRO A 98 3.21 0.59 10.81
C PRO A 98 2.94 1.66 11.86
N VAL A 99 3.95 2.08 12.63
CA VAL A 99 3.85 3.12 13.66
C VAL A 99 3.28 4.44 13.11
N CYS A 100 3.46 4.71 11.81
CA CYS A 100 2.93 5.90 11.15
C CYS A 100 1.72 5.62 10.26
N SER A 101 1.77 4.54 9.47
CA SER A 101 0.82 4.30 8.36
C SER A 101 -0.32 3.36 8.72
N TYR A 102 -0.20 2.59 9.79
CA TYR A 102 -1.14 1.56 10.20
C TYR A 102 -1.73 1.88 11.57
N GLU A 103 -0.89 1.93 12.60
CA GLU A 103 -1.25 2.14 13.99
C GLU A 103 -1.82 3.56 14.21
N GLU A 104 -2.83 3.65 15.06
CA GLU A 104 -3.43 4.88 15.57
C GLU A 104 -3.69 4.72 17.07
N ARG A 105 -3.93 5.82 17.79
CA ARG A 105 -4.11 5.83 19.25
C ARG A 105 -5.26 4.93 19.70
N GLU A 106 -6.33 4.89 18.91
CA GLU A 106 -7.53 4.12 19.18
C GLU A 106 -7.81 3.20 18.00
N LYS A 107 -8.44 2.05 18.29
CA LYS A 107 -8.98 1.16 17.27
C LYS A 107 -10.47 1.45 17.13
N PRO A 108 -10.92 2.00 15.99
CA PRO A 108 -12.35 2.15 15.74
C PRO A 108 -13.00 0.79 15.51
N ASN A 109 -14.33 0.77 15.59
CA ASN A 109 -15.12 -0.37 15.12
C ASN A 109 -14.88 -0.58 13.61
N CYS A 110 -14.69 -1.83 13.17
CA CYS A 110 -14.42 -2.14 11.77
C CYS A 110 -15.53 -1.71 10.81
N LEU A 111 -16.80 -1.72 11.23
CA LEU A 111 -17.91 -1.26 10.41
C LEU A 111 -17.85 0.26 10.19
N ASN A 112 -17.50 1.03 11.22
CA ASN A 112 -17.28 2.48 11.10
C ASN A 112 -16.08 2.80 10.18
N LEU A 113 -15.01 2.01 10.27
CA LEU A 113 -13.86 2.14 9.37
C LEU A 113 -14.24 1.78 7.92
N GLN A 114 -15.08 0.75 7.75
CA GLN A 114 -15.61 0.36 6.45
C GLN A 114 -16.48 1.47 5.84
N GLU A 115 -17.36 2.10 6.62
CA GLU A 115 -18.15 3.25 6.19
C GLU A 115 -17.26 4.43 5.79
N SER A 116 -16.27 4.76 6.62
CA SER A 116 -15.27 5.79 6.31
C SER A 116 -14.55 5.50 4.98
N CYS A 117 -14.19 4.25 4.72
CA CYS A 117 -13.60 3.83 3.44
C CYS A 117 -14.58 4.01 2.26
N LYS A 118 -15.87 3.68 2.44
CA LYS A 118 -16.90 3.83 1.39
C LYS A 118 -17.09 5.29 0.96
N THR A 119 -16.88 6.26 1.85
CA THR A 119 -16.95 7.70 1.50
C THR A 119 -15.78 8.15 0.61
N ASN A 120 -14.63 7.49 0.68
CA ASN A 120 -13.45 7.81 -0.13
C ASN A 120 -13.46 7.00 -1.43
N TYR A 121 -13.52 7.67 -2.59
CA TYR A 121 -13.55 7.02 -3.91
C TYR A 121 -12.42 5.99 -4.12
N ILE A 122 -11.19 6.32 -3.72
CA ILE A 122 -10.04 5.43 -3.91
C ILE A 122 -10.19 4.21 -3.01
N CYS A 123 -10.48 4.41 -1.73
CA CYS A 123 -10.62 3.32 -0.77
C CYS A 123 -11.79 2.39 -1.15
N ARG A 124 -12.94 2.96 -1.51
CA ARG A 124 -14.12 2.20 -1.96
C ARG A 124 -13.81 1.30 -3.15
N SER A 125 -13.11 1.82 -4.16
CA SER A 125 -12.72 1.03 -5.33
C SER A 125 -11.80 -0.13 -4.94
N ARG A 126 -10.71 0.17 -4.21
CA ARG A 126 -9.70 -0.84 -3.83
C ARG A 126 -10.27 -1.90 -2.88
N LEU A 127 -11.20 -1.53 -2.01
CA LEU A 127 -11.90 -2.47 -1.12
C LEU A 127 -12.85 -3.39 -1.89
N ALA A 128 -13.55 -2.89 -2.92
CA ALA A 128 -14.36 -3.72 -3.80
C ALA A 128 -13.50 -4.72 -4.61
N ASP A 129 -12.33 -4.26 -5.10
CA ASP A 129 -11.37 -5.13 -5.79
C ASP A 129 -10.88 -6.25 -4.87
N PHE A 130 -10.62 -5.95 -3.59
CA PHE A 130 -10.19 -6.94 -2.60
C PHE A 130 -11.25 -8.00 -2.35
N PHE A 131 -12.51 -7.61 -2.12
CA PHE A 131 -13.60 -8.60 -1.97
C PHE A 131 -13.79 -9.45 -3.22
N THR A 132 -13.64 -8.86 -4.40
CA THR A 132 -13.87 -9.57 -5.67
C THR A 132 -12.75 -10.57 -5.99
N ASN A 133 -11.50 -10.16 -5.83
CA ASN A 133 -10.35 -10.94 -6.32
C ASN A 133 -9.75 -11.88 -5.27
N CYS A 134 -9.95 -11.59 -3.97
CA CYS A 134 -9.52 -12.47 -2.89
C CYS A 134 -10.66 -13.30 -2.30
N GLN A 135 -11.81 -13.42 -2.99
CA GLN A 135 -12.93 -14.23 -2.52
C GLN A 135 -12.50 -15.70 -2.37
N PRO A 136 -12.58 -16.28 -1.16
CA PRO A 136 -12.31 -17.70 -0.95
C PRO A 136 -13.36 -18.57 -1.63
N GLU A 137 -12.94 -19.60 -2.34
CA GLU A 137 -13.81 -20.60 -2.98
C GLU A 137 -13.36 -22.01 -2.57
N SER A 138 -14.19 -22.74 -1.82
CA SER A 138 -13.81 -24.02 -1.22
C SER A 138 -13.69 -25.14 -2.25
N ARG A 139 -14.29 -24.97 -3.44
CA ARG A 139 -14.27 -25.96 -4.52
C ARG A 139 -13.08 -25.82 -5.46
N SER A 140 -12.35 -24.70 -5.41
CA SER A 140 -11.14 -24.50 -6.22
C SER A 140 -9.91 -25.11 -5.55
N VAL A 141 -9.00 -25.66 -6.35
CA VAL A 141 -7.69 -26.17 -5.89
C VAL A 141 -6.87 -25.04 -5.26
N SER A 142 -6.95 -23.83 -5.81
CA SER A 142 -6.24 -22.64 -5.31
C SER A 142 -6.87 -22.03 -4.06
N SER A 143 -8.10 -22.44 -3.70
CA SER A 143 -8.97 -21.77 -2.75
C SER A 143 -9.40 -20.35 -3.14
N CYS A 144 -9.12 -19.89 -4.37
CA CYS A 144 -9.52 -18.58 -4.91
C CYS A 144 -10.56 -18.74 -6.03
N LEU A 145 -11.58 -17.88 -6.07
CA LEU A 145 -12.70 -17.97 -7.03
C LEU A 145 -12.27 -17.95 -8.51
N LYS A 146 -11.21 -17.22 -8.86
CA LYS A 146 -10.71 -17.09 -10.24
C LYS A 146 -9.38 -17.82 -10.48
N GLU A 147 -8.89 -18.54 -9.47
CA GLU A 147 -7.55 -19.17 -9.45
C GLU A 147 -6.40 -18.22 -9.78
N ASN A 148 -6.62 -16.91 -9.62
CA ASN A 148 -5.65 -15.87 -9.93
C ASN A 148 -5.11 -15.26 -8.64
N TYR A 149 -3.99 -15.81 -8.16
CA TYR A 149 -3.27 -15.22 -7.03
C TYR A 149 -2.80 -13.80 -7.34
N ALA A 150 -2.58 -13.48 -8.63
CA ALA A 150 -2.02 -12.21 -8.99
C ALA A 150 -2.97 -11.03 -8.76
N ASP A 151 -4.23 -11.20 -9.18
CA ASP A 151 -5.27 -10.21 -8.94
C ASP A 151 -5.54 -10.03 -7.44
N CYS A 152 -5.45 -11.10 -6.64
CA CYS A 152 -5.64 -11.00 -5.20
C CYS A 152 -4.51 -10.22 -4.51
N LEU A 153 -3.23 -10.49 -4.81
CA LEU A 153 -2.12 -9.72 -4.22
C LEU A 153 -2.12 -8.26 -4.69
N LEU A 154 -2.54 -8.00 -5.94
CA LEU A 154 -2.76 -6.64 -6.43
C LEU A 154 -3.88 -5.93 -5.68
N ALA A 155 -5.00 -6.60 -5.44
CA ALA A 155 -6.10 -6.03 -4.67
C ALA A 155 -5.72 -5.76 -3.20
N TYR A 156 -4.98 -6.67 -2.56
CA TYR A 156 -4.46 -6.48 -1.20
C TYR A 156 -3.49 -5.31 -1.12
N SER A 157 -2.45 -5.29 -1.97
CA SER A 157 -1.45 -4.21 -1.95
C SER A 157 -2.06 -2.86 -2.34
N GLY A 158 -3.12 -2.88 -3.16
CA GLY A 158 -3.88 -1.69 -3.53
C GLY A 158 -4.62 -1.01 -2.39
N LEU A 159 -4.87 -1.68 -1.27
CA LEU A 159 -5.44 -1.09 -0.06
C LEU A 159 -4.43 -0.27 0.74
N ILE A 160 -3.13 -0.53 0.57
CA ILE A 160 -2.07 0.10 1.36
C ILE A 160 -1.99 1.60 1.04
N GLY A 161 -1.99 2.42 2.09
CA GLY A 161 -2.03 3.86 1.97
C GLY A 161 -3.45 4.41 1.76
N THR A 162 -4.49 3.60 1.94
CA THR A 162 -5.86 4.09 2.13
C THR A 162 -6.23 4.09 3.62
N VAL A 163 -7.44 4.53 3.97
CA VAL A 163 -7.93 4.42 5.36
C VAL A 163 -8.13 2.96 5.80
N MET A 164 -8.29 2.03 4.85
CA MET A 164 -8.43 0.59 5.10
C MET A 164 -7.09 -0.14 4.88
N THR A 165 -5.97 0.41 5.39
CA THR A 165 -4.65 -0.20 5.21
C THR A 165 -4.50 -1.47 6.07
N PRO A 166 -4.34 -2.67 5.47
CA PRO A 166 -4.07 -3.89 6.23
C PRO A 166 -2.58 -4.03 6.56
N ASN A 167 -2.25 -4.76 7.62
CA ASN A 167 -0.89 -5.23 7.89
C ASN A 167 -0.89 -6.58 8.61
N TYR A 168 0.27 -7.23 8.69
CA TYR A 168 0.49 -8.43 9.49
C TYR A 168 0.27 -8.15 10.98
N ILE A 169 -0.47 -9.03 11.65
CA ILE A 169 -0.85 -8.87 13.07
C ILE A 169 0.16 -9.53 14.00
N ASP A 170 0.62 -10.72 13.63
CA ASP A 170 1.53 -11.54 14.43
C ASP A 170 2.78 -11.93 13.62
N SER A 171 3.79 -12.39 14.36
CA SER A 171 5.07 -12.83 13.82
C SER A 171 5.09 -14.32 13.44
N SER A 172 3.99 -15.05 13.70
CA SER A 172 3.91 -16.51 13.56
C SER A 172 3.02 -16.98 12.41
N SER A 173 2.16 -16.12 11.86
CA SER A 173 1.21 -16.47 10.81
C SER A 173 1.26 -15.48 9.62
N LEU A 174 0.43 -15.77 8.60
CA LEU A 174 0.14 -14.86 7.48
C LEU A 174 -1.18 -14.10 7.70
N SER A 175 -1.67 -14.03 8.95
CA SER A 175 -2.88 -13.30 9.30
C SER A 175 -2.65 -11.79 9.18
N VAL A 176 -3.55 -11.14 8.46
CA VAL A 176 -3.54 -9.70 8.22
C VAL A 176 -4.86 -9.09 8.67
N ALA A 177 -4.84 -7.84 9.11
CA ALA A 177 -6.06 -7.08 9.39
C ALA A 177 -5.84 -5.59 9.17
N PRO A 178 -6.91 -4.82 8.92
CA PRO A 178 -6.91 -3.37 9.12
C PRO A 178 -6.82 -3.00 10.60
N TRP A 179 -6.49 -1.73 10.89
CA TRP A 179 -6.43 -1.20 12.26
C TRP A 179 -7.83 -0.91 12.81
N CYS A 180 -8.58 -1.97 13.14
CA CYS A 180 -9.89 -1.90 13.77
C CYS A 180 -10.16 -3.19 14.58
N ASP A 181 -11.25 -3.17 15.35
CA ASP A 181 -11.80 -4.36 15.99
C ASP A 181 -13.34 -4.35 15.97
N CYS A 182 -13.95 -5.35 16.59
CA CYS A 182 -15.41 -5.47 16.68
C CYS A 182 -15.96 -5.12 18.06
N PHE A 183 -15.22 -4.34 18.85
CA PHE A 183 -15.78 -3.80 20.09
C PHE A 183 -16.90 -2.81 19.76
N ASN A 184 -17.95 -2.81 20.58
CA ASN A 184 -19.14 -1.96 20.41
C ASN A 184 -19.95 -2.20 19.11
N SER A 185 -19.87 -3.38 18.49
CA SER A 185 -20.71 -3.70 17.32
C SER A 185 -22.19 -3.96 17.66
N GLY A 186 -22.52 -4.28 18.91
CA GLY A 186 -23.91 -4.60 19.29
C GLY A 186 -24.48 -5.77 18.50
N ASN A 187 -25.58 -5.54 17.78
CA ASN A 187 -26.24 -6.54 16.95
C ASN A 187 -25.45 -6.89 15.67
N ASP A 188 -24.57 -6.01 15.21
CA ASP A 188 -23.81 -6.19 13.97
C ASP A 188 -22.47 -6.92 14.21
N LEU A 189 -22.32 -7.58 15.38
CA LEU A 189 -21.10 -8.29 15.75
C LEU A 189 -20.76 -9.39 14.75
N GLU A 190 -21.74 -10.15 14.29
CA GLU A 190 -21.52 -11.22 13.30
C GLU A 190 -21.04 -10.65 11.96
N GLU A 191 -21.64 -9.56 11.48
CA GLU A 191 -21.22 -8.89 10.26
C GLU A 191 -19.81 -8.33 10.39
N CYS A 192 -19.49 -7.71 11.53
CA CYS A 192 -18.16 -7.20 11.81
C CYS A 192 -17.11 -8.32 11.83
N LEU A 193 -17.39 -9.44 12.50
CA LEU A 193 -16.49 -10.58 12.54
C LEU A 193 -16.31 -11.21 11.17
N LYS A 194 -17.38 -11.31 10.37
CA LYS A 194 -17.30 -11.78 8.98
C LYS A 194 -16.40 -10.87 8.15
N PHE A 195 -16.56 -9.55 8.26
CA PHE A 195 -15.71 -8.57 7.61
C PHE A 195 -14.24 -8.72 8.03
N LEU A 196 -13.97 -8.77 9.35
CA LEU A 196 -12.60 -8.86 9.88
C LEU A 196 -11.93 -10.19 9.54
N ASN A 197 -12.68 -11.30 9.59
CA ASN A 197 -12.19 -12.63 9.24
C ASN A 197 -11.93 -12.78 7.75
N PHE A 198 -12.57 -11.98 6.89
CA PHE A 198 -12.22 -11.91 5.47
C PHE A 198 -10.77 -11.43 5.23
N PHE A 199 -10.17 -10.71 6.19
CA PHE A 199 -8.75 -10.39 6.17
C PHE A 199 -7.91 -11.46 6.91
N LYS A 200 -8.31 -11.81 8.13
CA LYS A 200 -7.51 -12.68 9.02
C LYS A 200 -7.43 -14.13 8.56
N ASP A 201 -8.56 -14.69 8.13
CA ASP A 201 -8.70 -16.11 7.81
C ASP A 201 -9.15 -16.36 6.37
N ASN A 202 -8.46 -15.71 5.45
CA ASN A 202 -8.67 -15.88 4.03
C ASN A 202 -7.68 -16.89 3.44
N LYS A 203 -8.17 -18.08 3.11
CA LYS A 203 -7.35 -19.15 2.50
C LYS A 203 -6.78 -18.74 1.14
N CYS A 204 -7.55 -18.04 0.30
CA CYS A 204 -7.09 -17.53 -0.99
C CYS A 204 -5.88 -16.60 -0.81
N LEU A 205 -5.99 -15.60 0.07
CA LEU A 205 -4.91 -14.65 0.33
C LEU A 205 -3.69 -15.33 0.96
N LYS A 206 -3.88 -16.23 1.93
CA LYS A 206 -2.79 -16.99 2.56
C LYS A 206 -2.02 -17.82 1.53
N ASN A 207 -2.73 -18.53 0.66
CA ASN A 207 -2.14 -19.32 -0.41
C ASN A 207 -1.41 -18.44 -1.43
N ALA A 208 -1.99 -17.29 -1.80
CA ALA A 208 -1.37 -16.35 -2.73
C ALA A 208 -0.03 -15.79 -2.19
N ILE A 209 -0.02 -15.34 -0.93
CA ILE A 209 1.20 -14.86 -0.27
C ILE A 209 2.26 -15.98 -0.18
N GLN A 210 1.83 -17.19 0.16
CA GLN A 210 2.74 -18.34 0.27
C GLN A 210 3.30 -18.76 -1.10
N ALA A 211 2.46 -18.80 -2.14
CA ALA A 211 2.86 -19.12 -3.50
C ALA A 211 3.88 -18.11 -4.04
N PHE A 212 3.65 -16.81 -3.80
CA PHE A 212 4.60 -15.76 -4.15
C PHE A 212 5.92 -15.90 -3.37
N GLY A 213 5.85 -16.05 -2.05
CA GLY A 213 7.03 -16.18 -1.19
C GLY A 213 7.88 -17.43 -1.45
N ASN A 214 7.32 -18.46 -2.06
CA ASN A 214 8.02 -19.68 -2.47
C ASN A 214 8.56 -19.61 -3.92
N GLY A 215 8.30 -18.53 -4.65
CA GLY A 215 8.76 -18.35 -6.03
C GLY A 215 7.98 -19.16 -7.07
N SER A 216 6.78 -19.64 -6.74
CA SER A 216 5.97 -20.47 -7.65
C SER A 216 5.23 -19.71 -8.75
N ASP A 217 5.29 -18.36 -8.74
CA ASP A 217 4.46 -17.52 -9.61
C ASP A 217 5.25 -16.46 -10.42
N VAL A 218 6.59 -16.56 -10.46
CA VAL A 218 7.49 -15.51 -11.01
C VAL A 218 7.20 -15.18 -12.50
N THR A 219 6.54 -16.05 -13.24
CA THR A 219 6.18 -15.86 -14.66
C THR A 219 4.89 -15.08 -14.90
N VAL A 220 3.98 -14.97 -13.93
CA VAL A 220 2.70 -14.26 -14.08
C VAL A 220 2.85 -12.74 -13.85
N TRP A 221 3.91 -12.33 -13.16
CA TRP A 221 4.14 -10.95 -12.72
C TRP A 221 4.90 -10.07 -13.71
N GLN A 222 5.28 -10.61 -14.87
CA GLN A 222 5.79 -9.81 -15.96
C GLN A 222 4.59 -9.33 -16.79
N PRO A 223 4.44 -8.01 -17.05
CA PRO A 223 3.40 -7.54 -17.94
C PRO A 223 3.62 -8.22 -19.30
N ALA A 224 2.64 -9.02 -19.73
CA ALA A 224 2.58 -9.48 -21.10
C ALA A 224 2.65 -8.24 -22.00
N LEU A 225 3.66 -8.19 -22.88
CA LEU A 225 3.75 -7.15 -23.88
C LEU A 225 2.41 -7.10 -24.64
N PRO A 226 1.85 -5.91 -24.91
CA PRO A 226 0.63 -5.83 -25.71
C PRO A 226 0.90 -6.49 -27.06
N VAL A 227 0.17 -7.58 -27.32
CA VAL A 227 0.17 -8.25 -28.63
C VAL A 227 -0.22 -7.19 -29.66
N GLN A 228 0.70 -6.87 -30.57
CA GLN A 228 0.40 -5.97 -31.68
C GLN A 228 -0.64 -6.64 -32.58
N THR A 229 -1.89 -6.17 -32.51
CA THR A 229 -2.92 -6.51 -33.48
C THR A 229 -2.50 -5.93 -34.83
N THR A 230 -2.07 -6.79 -35.75
CA THR A 230 -1.80 -6.44 -37.14
C THR A 230 -3.13 -6.03 -37.79
N THR A 231 -3.32 -4.73 -38.01
CA THR A 231 -4.46 -4.21 -38.76
C THR A 231 -4.15 -4.33 -40.25
N ALA A 232 -4.90 -5.17 -40.96
CA ALA A 232 -4.80 -5.31 -42.41
C ALA A 232 -5.18 -3.97 -43.10
N THR A 233 -4.26 -3.44 -43.90
CA THR A 233 -4.45 -2.22 -44.69
C THR A 233 -5.32 -2.53 -45.91
N THR A 234 -6.53 -1.98 -46.00
CA THR A 234 -7.31 -1.99 -47.25
C THR A 234 -7.08 -0.68 -47.99
N THR A 235 -6.33 -0.76 -49.09
CA THR A 235 -6.01 0.33 -50.00
C THR A 235 -7.26 0.81 -50.75
N THR A 236 -7.61 2.09 -50.62
CA THR A 236 -8.64 2.76 -51.44
C THR A 236 -8.04 3.22 -52.77
N ALA A 237 -8.58 2.72 -53.88
CA ALA A 237 -8.25 3.18 -55.23
C ALA A 237 -9.36 4.08 -55.77
N PHE A 238 -9.02 5.32 -56.11
CA PHE A 238 -9.85 6.27 -56.84
C PHE A 238 -10.00 5.86 -58.32
N ARG A 239 -11.22 5.91 -58.88
CA ARG A 239 -11.45 6.11 -60.31
C ARG A 239 -12.77 6.83 -60.59
N VAL A 240 -12.73 7.73 -61.58
CA VAL A 240 -13.64 8.85 -61.88
C VAL A 240 -14.46 8.60 -63.17
N LYS A 241 -15.61 9.30 -63.31
CA LYS A 241 -16.56 9.55 -64.46
C LYS A 241 -17.87 8.72 -64.45
N ASN A 242 -19.09 9.21 -64.73
CA ASN A 242 -19.64 10.46 -65.33
C ASN A 242 -21.19 10.58 -65.05
N LYS A 243 -21.69 11.83 -64.84
CA LYS A 243 -23.01 12.51 -65.08
C LYS A 243 -24.42 11.82 -65.00
N PRO A 244 -25.53 12.60 -64.82
CA PRO A 244 -26.76 12.24 -64.08
C PRO A 244 -28.06 12.17 -64.92
N LEU A 245 -29.17 11.65 -64.34
CA LEU A 245 -30.54 12.23 -64.36
C LEU A 245 -31.59 11.35 -63.62
N GLY A 246 -32.43 11.96 -62.75
CA GLY A 246 -33.86 11.62 -62.59
C GLY A 246 -34.33 10.66 -61.47
N PRO A 247 -35.59 10.78 -60.98
CA PRO A 247 -35.94 10.67 -59.55
C PRO A 247 -36.92 9.52 -59.19
N ALA A 248 -37.05 9.18 -57.90
CA ALA A 248 -38.33 8.91 -57.18
C ALA A 248 -38.13 8.08 -55.88
N GLY A 249 -38.79 8.55 -54.80
CA GLY A 249 -39.30 7.79 -53.63
C GLY A 249 -38.29 7.09 -52.72
N SER A 250 -38.40 7.01 -51.39
CA SER A 250 -39.44 7.32 -50.41
C SER A 250 -38.80 7.29 -49.01
N GLU A 251 -39.13 8.27 -48.18
CA GLU A 251 -39.39 8.20 -46.72
C GLU A 251 -38.67 7.14 -45.86
N ASN A 252 -37.89 7.59 -44.86
CA ASN A 252 -38.26 7.51 -43.44
C ASN A 252 -37.19 8.07 -42.48
N GLU A 253 -37.68 8.52 -41.33
CA GLU A 253 -37.11 9.49 -40.40
C GLU A 253 -36.02 9.01 -39.42
N ILE A 254 -35.36 10.03 -38.84
CA ILE A 254 -34.33 10.16 -37.79
C ILE A 254 -34.96 9.96 -36.38
N PRO A 255 -34.26 9.50 -35.30
CA PRO A 255 -33.39 10.37 -34.45
C PRO A 255 -32.12 9.74 -33.86
N THR A 256 -30.93 10.31 -34.14
CA THR A 256 -30.17 11.28 -33.31
C THR A 256 -30.24 11.07 -31.80
N HIS A 257 -29.14 10.63 -31.20
CA HIS A 257 -28.70 11.12 -29.88
C HIS A 257 -27.18 11.31 -29.87
N VAL A 258 -26.79 12.58 -30.02
CA VAL A 258 -25.45 13.11 -29.83
C VAL A 258 -25.29 13.42 -28.34
N LEU A 259 -24.24 12.88 -27.71
CA LEU A 259 -23.83 13.21 -26.35
C LEU A 259 -22.94 14.48 -26.38
N PRO A 260 -23.21 15.50 -25.54
CA PRO A 260 -22.33 16.67 -25.43
C PRO A 260 -21.22 16.48 -24.38
N PRO A 261 -20.03 17.10 -24.56
CA PRO A 261 -18.94 17.11 -23.58
C PRO A 261 -19.14 18.22 -22.52
N CYS A 262 -18.96 17.89 -21.24
CA CYS A 262 -19.02 18.87 -20.15
C CYS A 262 -17.72 19.72 -20.09
N ALA A 263 -17.91 21.03 -20.18
CA ALA A 263 -16.89 22.06 -20.02
C ALA A 263 -16.76 22.52 -18.55
N ASN A 264 -15.57 23.04 -18.26
CA ASN A 264 -15.14 23.69 -17.02
C ASN A 264 -16.04 24.85 -16.58
N LEU A 265 -16.23 25.02 -15.27
CA LEU A 265 -16.73 26.27 -14.68
C LEU A 265 -15.77 26.77 -13.60
N GLN A 266 -15.03 27.83 -13.94
CA GLN A 266 -14.50 28.79 -12.97
C GLN A 266 -15.65 29.63 -12.42
N SER A 267 -15.64 29.95 -11.13
CA SER A 267 -16.43 31.05 -10.59
C SER A 267 -15.56 31.93 -9.70
N ASN A 268 -15.46 33.19 -10.09
CA ASN A 268 -15.05 34.32 -9.25
C ASN A 268 -16.32 34.95 -8.67
N TYR A 269 -16.29 35.39 -7.42
CA TYR A 269 -17.12 36.49 -6.90
C TYR A 269 -16.37 37.22 -5.77
N GLU A 270 -15.90 38.44 -6.05
CA GLU A 270 -15.77 39.58 -5.12
C GLU A 270 -17.21 40.13 -4.83
N LYS A 271 -17.58 40.92 -3.81
CA LYS A 271 -16.93 41.84 -2.86
C LYS A 271 -18.02 42.27 -1.84
N ASP A 272 -17.66 42.64 -0.59
CA ASP A 272 -17.98 43.95 0.03
C ASP A 272 -17.63 44.02 1.54
N GLY A 273 -17.02 45.14 1.95
CA GLY A 273 -16.59 45.50 3.32
C GLY A 273 -17.74 46.06 4.18
N LEU A 274 -17.58 46.49 5.45
CA LEU A 274 -16.56 47.41 6.00
C LEU A 274 -16.68 47.54 7.55
N ALA A 275 -15.55 47.85 8.21
CA ALA A 275 -15.30 48.47 9.53
C ALA A 275 -15.68 47.69 10.82
N GLY A 276 -14.89 47.60 11.89
CA GLY A 276 -13.57 48.16 12.25
C GLY A 276 -13.51 48.39 13.77
N ALA A 277 -12.43 47.97 14.45
CA ALA A 277 -11.84 48.65 15.61
C ALA A 277 -10.57 47.90 16.09
N SER A 278 -9.53 48.68 16.41
CA SER A 278 -8.22 48.28 16.90
C SER A 278 -8.12 48.52 18.41
N SER A 279 -7.42 47.64 19.15
CA SER A 279 -6.62 48.08 20.31
C SER A 279 -5.64 47.01 20.78
N HIS A 280 -4.42 47.49 21.03
CA HIS A 280 -3.19 46.83 21.46
C HIS A 280 -3.10 46.70 23.01
N ILE A 281 -2.35 45.68 23.48
CA ILE A 281 -1.44 45.63 24.66
C ILE A 281 -2.07 45.73 26.08
N THR A 282 -1.90 44.73 26.97
CA THR A 282 -0.78 44.59 27.93
C THR A 282 -0.93 43.33 28.84
N THR A 283 0.21 42.68 29.05
CA THR A 283 0.66 41.70 30.08
C THR A 283 -0.21 41.39 31.32
N LYS A 284 -0.24 40.09 31.68
CA LYS A 284 0.10 39.64 33.05
C LYS A 284 0.66 38.22 33.06
N SER A 285 1.66 38.04 33.93
CA SER A 285 2.61 36.94 34.04
C SER A 285 2.12 35.80 34.94
N MET A 286 2.73 34.63 34.72
CA MET A 286 3.11 33.59 35.67
C MET A 286 2.04 32.84 36.49
N ALA A 287 1.92 31.56 36.18
CA ALA A 287 1.89 30.50 37.20
C ALA A 287 2.72 29.30 36.70
N ALA A 288 3.91 29.15 37.28
CA ALA A 288 4.73 27.95 37.16
C ALA A 288 4.09 26.80 37.96
N ARG A 289 4.09 25.59 37.39
CA ARG A 289 3.82 24.32 38.07
C ARG A 289 4.71 23.22 37.47
N PRO A 290 5.00 22.16 38.24
CA PRO A 290 6.35 21.82 38.62
C PRO A 290 7.06 20.94 37.58
N SER A 291 8.38 21.14 37.50
CA SER A 291 9.33 20.21 36.94
C SER A 291 9.23 18.86 37.66
N CYS A 292 8.76 17.84 36.96
CA CYS A 292 9.03 16.45 37.33
C CYS A 292 10.49 16.18 37.00
N ASP A 293 11.35 16.10 38.02
CA ASP A 293 12.69 15.57 37.86
C ASP A 293 12.59 14.14 37.32
N LEU A 294 13.03 13.96 36.09
CA LEU A 294 13.14 12.65 35.47
C LEU A 294 14.35 11.97 36.11
N SER A 295 14.10 10.88 36.82
CA SER A 295 15.13 10.08 37.50
C SER A 295 16.32 9.84 36.56
N PRO A 296 17.58 9.97 37.01
CA PRO A 296 18.76 9.87 36.16
C PRO A 296 18.87 8.52 35.42
N LEU A 297 18.22 7.47 35.94
CA LEU A 297 18.05 6.19 35.22
C LEU A 297 17.22 6.33 33.94
N LEU A 298 16.16 7.14 33.91
CA LEU A 298 15.33 7.32 32.72
C LEU A 298 16.09 8.09 31.62
N VAL A 299 16.90 9.07 31.99
CA VAL A 299 17.74 9.81 31.03
C VAL A 299 18.82 8.90 30.45
N LEU A 300 19.45 8.04 31.27
CA LEU A 300 20.38 7.01 30.81
C LEU A 300 19.73 5.98 29.90
N VAL A 301 18.50 5.56 30.20
CA VAL A 301 17.75 4.61 29.36
C VAL A 301 17.34 5.26 28.03
N VAL A 302 16.85 6.50 28.04
CA VAL A 302 16.45 7.20 26.80
C VAL A 302 17.66 7.50 25.91
N THR A 303 18.78 7.92 26.50
CA THR A 303 20.03 8.14 25.74
C THR A 303 20.62 6.83 25.21
N ALA A 304 20.59 5.74 25.98
CA ALA A 304 21.02 4.42 25.54
C ALA A 304 20.11 3.83 24.44
N LEU A 305 18.79 4.00 24.54
CA LEU A 305 17.86 3.60 23.48
C LEU A 305 18.05 4.44 22.21
N SER A 306 18.34 5.73 22.35
CA SER A 306 18.59 6.62 21.21
C SER A 306 19.89 6.24 20.49
N THR A 307 20.96 5.91 21.22
CA THR A 307 22.23 5.44 20.63
C THR A 307 22.10 4.05 20.03
N LEU A 308 21.34 3.14 20.64
CA LEU A 308 21.04 1.81 20.08
C LEU A 308 20.18 1.90 18.79
N LEU A 309 19.20 2.80 18.72
CA LEU A 309 18.48 3.08 17.48
C LEU A 309 19.41 3.68 16.42
N SER A 310 20.32 4.57 16.81
CA SER A 310 21.29 5.19 15.89
C SER A 310 22.28 4.18 15.30
N LEU A 311 22.78 3.25 16.11
CA LEU A 311 23.67 2.17 15.65
C LEU A 311 22.92 1.15 14.77
N SER A 312 21.68 0.82 15.11
CA SER A 312 20.80 -0.05 14.30
C SER A 312 20.52 0.54 12.91
N LEU A 313 20.34 1.86 12.81
CA LEU A 313 20.15 2.57 11.54
C LEU A 313 21.46 2.69 10.73
N ALA A 314 22.62 2.76 11.39
CA ALA A 314 23.92 2.83 10.72
C ALA A 314 24.40 1.48 10.17
N GLU A 315 24.00 0.36 10.78
CA GLU A 315 24.28 -1.00 10.28
C GLU A 315 23.29 -1.48 9.19
N THR A 316 22.29 -0.66 8.84
CA THR A 316 21.23 -1.01 7.87
C THR A 316 21.17 -0.13 6.62
N LEU A 317 22.19 0.70 6.37
CA LEU A 317 22.39 1.43 5.11
C LEU A 317 23.15 0.59 4.08
#